data_AF-A0A7Y7X9K3-F1
#
_entry.id   AF-A0A7Y7X9K3-F1
#
_cell.length_a   1.000
_cell.length_b   1.000
_cell.length_c   1.000
_cell.angle_alpha   90.00
_cell.angle_beta   90.00
_cell.angle_gamma   90.00
#
_symmetry.space_group_name_H-M   'P 1'
#
loop_
_entity.id
_entity.type
_entity.pdbx_description
1 polymer ?
#
loop_
_entity_poly.entity_id
_entity_poly.type
_entity_poly.pdbx_seq_one_letter_code
_entity_poly.pdbx_strand_id
1 'polypeptide(L)'
;MVAPTAPEHANECRFYSPAPERSGMQGYERGVVEEGDDGTLRIRLARGLLEQAAKADSAHEPRSIQKPSAGARKPAMTLLGLLHLLWQEARLNVWYPAMDGKRTSGLVHSALRKTASRIKVGRLALSEVLLLSATPRSSAETANESVVQDAIQRSRRAMAVSPLARFDAGKHEGAIFKLPLAGLFGMPYLKVPAEVWQDTEKRFKQELAAWKRGERVVAMAQLNLEAGNPGTRAQVLDLALMHVSEQLGFQGGFVIGVQRYPTLADMN
;
A
#
# COMPACT_ATOMS: atom_id res chain seq x y z
N MET A 1 41.78 13.09 -4.78
CA MET A 1 41.04 11.83 -4.92
C MET A 1 40.65 11.40 -3.51
N VAL A 2 39.36 11.52 -3.15
CA VAL A 2 38.87 11.13 -1.82
C VAL A 2 38.14 9.81 -1.98
N ALA A 3 38.59 8.77 -1.27
CA ALA A 3 38.03 7.42 -1.34
C ALA A 3 36.62 7.36 -0.68
N PRO A 4 35.66 6.60 -1.22
CA PRO A 4 34.33 6.47 -0.64
C PRO A 4 34.32 5.39 0.46
N THR A 5 34.67 5.74 1.70
CA THR A 5 34.68 4.81 2.86
C THR A 5 33.30 4.64 3.54
N ALA A 6 32.22 5.17 2.95
CA ALA A 6 30.86 5.13 3.53
C ALA A 6 30.31 3.73 3.92
N PRO A 7 30.58 2.63 3.19
CA PRO A 7 30.00 1.31 3.52
C PRO A 7 30.79 0.52 4.58
N GLU A 8 31.95 1.00 5.03
CA GLU A 8 32.81 0.31 6.01
C GLU A 8 32.55 0.74 7.46
N HIS A 9 31.68 1.73 7.67
CA HIS A 9 31.31 2.15 9.02
C HIS A 9 30.39 1.12 9.69
N ALA A 10 30.49 0.97 11.02
CA ALA A 10 29.54 0.19 11.80
C ALA A 10 28.11 0.72 11.61
N ASN A 11 27.10 -0.17 11.68
CA ASN A 11 25.67 0.14 11.45
C ASN A 11 25.11 1.30 12.30
N GLU A 12 25.81 1.67 13.38
CA GLU A 12 25.41 2.71 14.33
C GLU A 12 26.06 4.09 14.04
N CYS A 13 26.90 4.18 13.01
CA CYS A 13 27.60 5.41 12.65
C CYS A 13 26.68 6.39 11.89
N ARG A 14 26.70 7.67 12.25
CA ARG A 14 25.96 8.75 11.58
C ARG A 14 26.31 8.93 10.09
N PHE A 15 27.49 8.46 9.67
CA PHE A 15 27.98 8.52 8.29
C PHE A 15 27.84 7.19 7.54
N TYR A 16 27.27 6.16 8.19
CA TYR A 16 26.97 4.91 7.54
C TYR A 16 25.86 5.12 6.51
N SER A 17 26.18 4.85 5.25
CA SER A 17 25.19 4.66 4.20
C SER A 17 25.36 3.24 3.69
N PRO A 18 24.35 2.35 3.82
CA PRO A 18 24.45 1.04 3.22
C PRO A 18 24.69 1.19 1.72
N ALA A 19 25.62 0.39 1.18
CA ALA A 19 25.85 0.33 -0.25
C ALA A 19 24.50 0.09 -0.96
N PRO A 20 24.24 0.71 -2.12
CA PRO A 20 22.96 0.57 -2.86
C PRO A 20 22.54 -0.90 -3.04
N GLU A 21 23.53 -1.77 -3.19
CA GLU A 21 23.41 -3.22 -3.34
C GLU A 21 22.82 -3.94 -2.10
N ARG A 22 22.96 -3.37 -0.91
CA ARG A 22 22.50 -3.92 0.38
C ARG A 22 21.30 -3.20 0.98
N SER A 23 20.91 -2.04 0.42
CA SER A 23 19.84 -1.19 0.93
C SER A 23 18.43 -1.58 0.43
N GLY A 24 18.28 -2.71 -0.28
CA GLY A 24 17.03 -3.02 -1.00
C GLY A 24 16.73 -2.07 -2.16
N MET A 25 17.69 -1.22 -2.54
CA MET A 25 17.55 -0.21 -3.60
C MET A 25 17.74 -0.76 -5.03
N GLN A 26 17.74 -2.09 -5.20
CA GLN A 26 17.77 -2.72 -6.53
C GLN A 26 16.50 -2.44 -7.36
N GLY A 27 15.48 -1.77 -6.80
CA GLY A 27 14.21 -1.49 -7.50
C GLY A 27 14.14 -0.16 -8.26
N TYR A 28 15.11 0.74 -8.14
CA TYR A 28 15.08 2.00 -8.88
C TYR A 28 15.81 1.86 -10.21
N GLU A 29 15.13 1.31 -11.22
CA GLU A 29 15.59 1.55 -12.59
C GLU A 29 15.58 3.06 -12.85
N ARG A 30 16.69 3.60 -13.37
CA ARG A 30 16.83 5.02 -13.74
C ARG A 30 15.65 5.43 -14.63
N GLY A 31 14.84 6.40 -14.18
CA GLY A 31 13.68 6.93 -14.93
C GLY A 31 12.29 6.47 -14.46
N VAL A 32 12.18 5.70 -13.37
CA VAL A 32 10.88 5.33 -12.78
C VAL A 32 10.26 6.46 -11.94
N VAL A 33 11.11 7.29 -11.30
CA VAL A 33 10.73 8.48 -10.54
C VAL A 33 11.32 9.68 -11.24
N GLU A 34 10.48 10.65 -11.57
CA GLU A 34 10.89 11.95 -12.11
C GLU A 34 10.59 13.02 -11.06
N GLU A 35 11.63 13.69 -10.56
CA GLU A 35 11.47 14.83 -9.65
C GLU A 35 11.03 16.05 -10.47
N GLY A 36 9.94 16.69 -10.04
CA GLY A 36 9.52 17.98 -10.55
C GLY A 36 10.21 19.12 -9.82
N ASP A 37 10.37 20.25 -10.50
CA ASP A 37 10.99 21.47 -9.96
C ASP A 37 10.26 22.02 -8.71
N ASP A 38 9.00 21.60 -8.50
CA ASP A 38 8.15 21.93 -7.36
C ASP A 38 8.33 20.97 -6.15
N GLY A 39 9.29 20.04 -6.21
CA GLY A 39 9.50 19.01 -5.20
C GLY A 39 8.42 17.91 -5.21
N THR A 40 7.66 17.79 -6.31
CA THR A 40 6.75 16.65 -6.53
C THR A 40 7.45 15.48 -7.19
N LEU A 41 7.06 14.27 -6.85
CA LEU A 41 7.60 13.04 -7.42
C LEU A 41 6.60 12.47 -8.41
N ARG A 42 6.95 12.40 -9.70
CA ARG A 42 6.12 11.76 -10.71
C ARG A 42 6.53 10.32 -10.88
N ILE A 43 5.57 9.41 -10.78
CA ILE A 43 5.80 7.98 -10.94
C ILE A 43 4.83 7.38 -11.96
N ARG A 44 5.23 6.28 -12.59
CA ARG A 44 4.36 5.48 -13.47
C ARG A 44 4.06 4.15 -12.82
N LEU A 45 2.78 3.78 -12.69
CA LEU A 45 2.37 2.43 -12.28
C LEU A 45 2.08 1.57 -13.50
N ALA A 46 2.32 0.25 -13.39
CA ALA A 46 1.96 -0.70 -14.44
C ALA A 46 0.44 -0.72 -14.66
N ARG A 47 -0.31 -0.65 -13.55
CA ARG A 47 -1.75 -0.42 -13.52
C ARG A 47 -2.00 1.01 -13.03
N GLY A 48 -2.42 1.90 -13.93
CA GLY A 48 -2.74 3.29 -13.59
C GLY A 48 -3.89 3.44 -12.60
N LEU A 49 -4.07 4.65 -12.05
CA LEU A 49 -5.10 4.96 -11.05
C LEU A 49 -6.47 5.31 -11.64
N LEU A 50 -6.58 5.48 -12.96
CA LEU A 50 -7.86 5.60 -13.63
C LEU A 50 -8.38 4.21 -14.00
N GLU A 51 -9.67 3.98 -13.77
CA GLU A 51 -10.35 2.85 -14.38
C GLU A 51 -10.46 3.16 -15.88
N GLN A 52 -9.80 2.36 -16.70
CA GLN A 52 -10.11 2.38 -18.12
C GLN A 52 -11.51 1.79 -18.24
N ALA A 53 -12.46 2.58 -18.74
CA ALA A 53 -13.76 2.05 -19.12
C ALA A 53 -13.50 0.81 -19.97
N ALA A 54 -13.98 -0.35 -19.51
CA ALA A 54 -14.15 -1.47 -20.42
C ALA A 54 -14.99 -0.90 -21.56
N LYS A 55 -14.46 -0.86 -22.78
CA LYS A 55 -15.28 -0.58 -23.95
C LYS A 55 -16.39 -1.63 -23.92
N ALA A 56 -17.57 -1.24 -23.48
CA ALA A 56 -18.78 -1.95 -23.79
C ALA A 56 -18.94 -1.77 -25.31
N ASP A 57 -18.50 -2.78 -26.07
CA ASP A 57 -19.22 -3.28 -27.23
C ASP A 57 -18.51 -4.48 -27.86
N SER A 58 -19.38 -5.38 -28.33
CA SER A 58 -19.13 -6.56 -29.17
C SER A 58 -18.71 -7.84 -28.46
N ALA A 59 -19.73 -8.69 -28.31
CA ALA A 59 -19.63 -10.13 -28.23
C ALA A 59 -18.62 -10.71 -29.24
N HIS A 60 -17.90 -11.74 -28.76
CA HIS A 60 -17.24 -12.77 -29.54
C HIS A 60 -16.22 -12.32 -30.62
N GLU A 61 -14.99 -12.01 -30.19
CA GLU A 61 -13.81 -12.35 -30.98
C GLU A 61 -12.67 -12.88 -30.09
N PRO A 62 -11.91 -13.89 -30.56
CA PRO A 62 -10.78 -14.43 -29.81
C PRO A 62 -9.72 -13.34 -29.60
N ARG A 63 -9.18 -13.28 -28.38
CA ARG A 63 -8.07 -12.40 -27.97
C ARG A 63 -6.96 -12.40 -29.02
N SER A 64 -6.95 -11.38 -29.88
CA SER A 64 -5.79 -11.00 -30.65
C SER A 64 -4.69 -10.59 -29.68
N ILE A 65 -3.64 -11.41 -29.60
CA ILE A 65 -2.39 -11.07 -28.94
C ILE A 65 -1.81 -9.90 -29.74
N GLN A 66 -2.12 -8.68 -29.31
CA GLN A 66 -1.45 -7.50 -29.82
C GLN A 66 0.03 -7.62 -29.44
N LYS A 67 0.86 -7.95 -30.44
CA LYS A 67 2.33 -7.85 -30.33
C LYS A 67 2.68 -6.47 -29.77
N PRO A 68 3.48 -6.36 -28.71
CA PRO A 68 3.89 -5.06 -28.19
C PRO A 68 4.72 -4.35 -29.28
N SER A 69 4.34 -3.12 -29.64
CA SER A 69 5.17 -2.29 -30.50
C SER A 69 6.51 -2.04 -29.78
N ALA A 70 7.60 -2.14 -30.54
CA ALA A 70 8.98 -1.98 -30.10
C ALA A 70 9.33 -0.51 -29.82
N GLY A 71 8.59 0.14 -28.91
CA GLY A 71 9.01 1.36 -28.25
C GLY A 71 9.36 1.02 -26.80
N ALA A 72 10.57 1.37 -26.34
CA ALA A 72 11.02 1.14 -24.97
C ALA A 72 10.02 1.77 -23.99
N ARG A 73 9.10 0.96 -23.44
CA ARG A 73 8.13 1.42 -22.45
C ARG A 73 8.94 1.86 -21.23
N LYS A 74 8.84 3.14 -20.84
CA LYS A 74 9.43 3.63 -19.58
C LYS A 74 9.09 2.65 -18.46
N PRO A 75 10.06 2.25 -17.63
CA PRO A 75 9.82 1.27 -16.57
C PRO A 75 8.72 1.75 -15.61
N ALA A 76 7.93 0.80 -15.12
CA ALA A 76 6.84 1.09 -14.20
C ALA A 76 7.24 0.72 -12.78
N MET A 77 6.88 1.58 -11.82
CA MET A 77 7.02 1.33 -10.41
C MET A 77 6.10 0.19 -9.98
N THR A 78 6.66 -0.76 -9.23
CA THR A 78 5.91 -1.81 -8.56
C THR A 78 5.20 -1.26 -7.33
N LEU A 79 4.15 -1.94 -6.86
CA LEU A 79 3.43 -1.54 -5.66
C LEU A 79 4.31 -1.56 -4.41
N LEU A 80 5.23 -2.52 -4.32
CA LEU A 80 6.24 -2.58 -3.27
C LEU A 80 7.22 -1.39 -3.35
N GLY A 81 7.65 -1.01 -4.56
CA GLY A 81 8.49 0.16 -4.76
C GLY A 81 7.81 1.45 -4.31
N LEU A 82 6.50 1.60 -4.58
CA LEU A 82 5.71 2.72 -4.11
C LEU A 82 5.57 2.74 -2.58
N LEU A 83 5.36 1.57 -1.96
CA LEU A 83 5.29 1.46 -0.51
C LEU A 83 6.61 1.86 0.15
N HIS A 84 7.74 1.39 -0.37
CA HIS A 84 9.07 1.82 0.10
C HIS A 84 9.30 3.33 -0.09
N LEU A 85 8.93 3.87 -1.26
CA LEU A 85 9.05 5.31 -1.54
C LEU A 85 8.26 6.14 -0.52
N LEU A 86 6.99 5.78 -0.27
CA LEU A 86 6.17 6.44 0.75
C LEU A 86 6.83 6.39 2.13
N TRP A 87 7.35 5.23 2.53
CA TRP A 87 7.96 5.03 3.84
C TRP A 87 9.23 5.87 4.01
N GLN A 88 10.07 5.90 2.98
CA GLN A 88 11.32 6.66 2.94
C GLN A 88 11.06 8.17 2.94
N GLU A 89 10.19 8.65 2.05
CA GLU A 89 9.89 10.08 1.91
C GLU A 89 9.14 10.63 3.14
N ALA A 90 8.35 9.80 3.82
CA ALA A 90 7.73 10.13 5.09
C ALA A 90 8.72 10.04 6.28
N ARG A 91 9.97 9.63 6.04
CA ARG A 91 11.02 9.36 7.03
C ARG A 91 10.61 8.37 8.11
N LEU A 92 9.71 7.45 7.78
CA LEU A 92 9.23 6.40 8.69
C LEU A 92 10.23 5.25 8.84
N ASN A 93 11.25 5.22 7.98
CA ASN A 93 12.41 4.33 8.04
C ASN A 93 13.51 4.81 9.02
N VAL A 94 13.36 5.99 9.64
CA VAL A 94 14.33 6.52 10.62
C VAL A 94 13.77 6.34 12.03
N TRP A 95 14.57 5.85 12.97
CA TRP A 95 14.24 5.83 14.39
C TRP A 95 15.45 6.26 15.23
N TYR A 96 15.18 6.90 16.35
CA TYR A 96 16.18 7.22 17.38
C TYR A 96 15.53 7.15 18.76
N PRO A 97 16.29 6.89 19.84
CA PRO A 97 15.74 6.60 21.18
C PRO A 97 14.72 7.62 21.71
N ALA A 98 14.91 8.91 21.42
CA ALA A 98 13.98 9.96 21.85
C ALA A 98 12.59 9.91 21.17
N MET A 99 12.39 9.06 20.16
CA MET A 99 11.10 8.77 19.51
C MET A 99 10.31 7.65 20.18
N ASP A 100 10.86 6.99 21.20
CA ASP A 100 10.18 5.90 21.88
C ASP A 100 8.80 6.33 22.41
N GLY A 101 7.79 5.49 22.17
CA GLY A 101 6.37 5.78 22.46
C GLY A 101 5.71 6.94 21.68
N LYS A 102 6.45 7.70 20.85
CA LYS A 102 5.93 8.89 20.17
C LYS A 102 5.38 8.62 18.76
N ARG A 103 5.65 7.42 18.20
CA ARG A 103 5.16 7.03 16.88
C ARG A 103 3.73 6.49 16.95
N THR A 104 2.80 7.42 17.08
CA THR A 104 1.36 7.13 17.11
C THR A 104 0.78 6.90 15.72
N SER A 105 -0.39 6.26 15.65
CA SER A 105 -1.13 6.06 14.39
C SER A 105 -1.43 7.36 13.66
N GLY A 106 -1.80 8.40 14.39
CA GLY A 106 -2.07 9.72 13.81
C GLY A 106 -0.83 10.36 13.16
N LEU A 107 0.35 10.23 13.78
CA LEU A 107 1.60 10.78 13.24
C LEU A 107 1.98 10.09 11.94
N VAL A 108 1.96 8.75 11.92
CA VAL A 108 2.29 7.98 10.71
C VAL A 108 1.29 8.27 9.60
N HIS A 109 -0.02 8.33 9.90
CA HIS A 109 -1.05 8.72 8.95
C HIS A 109 -0.73 10.10 8.36
N SER A 110 -0.51 11.12 9.21
CA SER A 110 -0.21 12.48 8.78
C SER A 110 1.04 12.53 7.89
N ALA A 111 2.09 11.79 8.23
CA ALA A 111 3.33 11.74 7.47
C ALA A 111 3.12 11.07 6.10
N LEU A 112 2.43 9.93 6.04
CA LEU A 112 2.08 9.25 4.79
C LEU A 112 1.22 10.12 3.89
N ARG A 113 0.19 10.78 4.44
CA ARG A 113 -0.72 11.61 3.65
C ARG A 113 -0.05 12.87 3.12
N LYS A 114 0.75 13.55 3.94
CA LYS A 114 1.58 14.68 3.50
C LYS A 114 2.52 14.25 2.37
N THR A 115 3.17 13.10 2.52
CA THR A 115 4.07 12.57 1.49
C THR A 115 3.33 12.23 0.20
N ALA A 116 2.19 11.54 0.30
CA ALA A 116 1.36 11.15 -0.84
C ALA A 116 0.81 12.36 -1.62
N SER A 117 0.64 13.52 -0.99
CA SER A 117 0.25 14.76 -1.69
C SER A 117 1.32 15.27 -2.67
N ARG A 118 2.58 14.89 -2.45
CA ARG A 118 3.70 15.24 -3.35
C ARG A 118 3.96 14.18 -4.43
N ILE A 119 3.40 12.97 -4.29
CA ILE A 119 3.58 11.89 -5.27
C ILE A 119 2.45 11.93 -6.28
N LYS A 120 2.78 12.08 -7.56
CA LYS A 120 1.83 12.14 -8.68
C LYS A 120 1.91 10.87 -9.53
N VAL A 121 0.77 10.25 -9.80
CA VAL A 121 0.63 9.19 -10.80
C VAL A 121 -0.17 9.76 -11.97
N GLY A 122 0.50 10.05 -13.09
CA GLY A 122 -0.09 10.87 -14.14
C GLY A 122 -0.40 12.28 -13.63
N ARG A 123 -1.66 12.69 -13.69
CA ARG A 123 -2.12 14.00 -13.18
C ARG A 123 -2.68 13.96 -11.75
N LEU A 124 -2.77 12.77 -11.16
CA LEU A 124 -3.44 12.55 -9.89
C LEU A 124 -2.44 12.52 -8.74
N ALA A 125 -2.66 13.29 -7.68
CA ALA A 125 -1.88 13.13 -6.47
C ALA A 125 -2.32 11.83 -5.76
N LEU A 126 -1.36 11.06 -5.26
CA LEU A 126 -1.65 9.78 -4.61
C LEU A 126 -2.58 9.97 -3.40
N SER A 127 -2.47 11.09 -2.69
CA SER A 127 -3.34 11.43 -1.55
C SER A 127 -4.82 11.53 -1.90
N GLU A 128 -5.18 11.81 -3.16
CA GLU A 128 -6.57 11.88 -3.63
C GLU A 128 -7.24 10.50 -3.69
N VAL A 129 -6.46 9.42 -3.71
CA VAL A 129 -6.97 8.04 -3.78
C VAL A 129 -6.43 7.15 -2.65
N LEU A 130 -5.71 7.74 -1.68
CA LEU A 130 -5.08 7.01 -0.60
C LEU A 130 -6.04 6.83 0.58
N LEU A 131 -6.29 5.57 0.92
CA LEU A 131 -6.98 5.11 2.12
C LEU A 131 -5.95 4.68 3.15
N LEU A 132 -6.07 5.15 4.39
CA LEU A 132 -5.16 4.86 5.48
C LEU A 132 -5.90 4.30 6.69
N SER A 133 -5.22 3.52 7.53
CA SER A 133 -5.83 3.05 8.78
C SER A 133 -6.41 4.21 9.59
N ALA A 134 -7.61 3.98 10.12
CA ALA A 134 -8.37 4.94 10.89
C ALA A 134 -8.87 4.30 12.20
N THR A 135 -9.41 5.13 13.07
CA THR A 135 -10.16 4.73 14.27
C THR A 135 -11.59 5.24 14.15
N PRO A 136 -12.56 4.67 14.90
CA PRO A 136 -13.93 5.16 14.85
C PRO A 136 -14.02 6.65 15.19
N ARG A 137 -14.84 7.39 14.46
CA ARG A 137 -15.13 8.82 14.56
C ARG A 137 -13.90 9.72 14.42
N SER A 138 -12.86 9.25 13.74
CA SER A 138 -11.65 10.05 13.47
C SER A 138 -11.75 10.83 12.18
N SER A 139 -10.98 11.90 12.04
CA SER A 139 -10.83 12.62 10.76
C SER A 139 -10.29 11.73 9.64
N ALA A 140 -9.54 10.67 9.99
CA ALA A 140 -9.07 9.65 9.07
C ALA A 140 -10.21 8.80 8.49
N GLU A 141 -11.23 8.48 9.28
CA GLU A 141 -12.42 7.76 8.80
C GLU A 141 -13.19 8.62 7.79
N THR A 142 -13.50 9.87 8.13
CA THR A 142 -14.17 10.81 7.22
C THR A 142 -13.36 11.05 5.94
N ALA A 143 -12.04 11.13 6.06
CA ALA A 143 -11.15 11.23 4.91
C ALA A 143 -11.21 10.01 3.99
N ASN A 144 -11.24 8.79 4.55
CA ASN A 144 -11.38 7.57 3.78
C ASN A 144 -12.74 7.53 3.06
N GLU A 145 -13.83 7.90 3.74
CA GLU A 145 -15.16 7.96 3.14
C GLU A 145 -15.21 8.93 1.96
N SER A 146 -14.65 10.13 2.11
CA SER A 146 -14.55 11.11 1.01
C SER A 146 -13.74 10.56 -0.17
N VAL A 147 -12.61 9.91 0.08
CA VAL A 147 -11.79 9.30 -0.97
C VAL A 147 -12.56 8.20 -1.69
N VAL A 148 -13.29 7.34 -0.95
CA VAL A 148 -14.12 6.28 -1.53
C VAL A 148 -15.22 6.86 -2.43
N GLN A 149 -15.93 7.87 -1.95
CA GLN A 149 -17.00 8.53 -2.71
C GLN A 149 -16.46 9.19 -3.99
N ASP A 150 -15.38 9.97 -3.87
CA ASP A 150 -14.76 10.66 -5.00
C ASP A 150 -14.20 9.67 -6.03
N ALA A 151 -13.62 8.57 -5.56
CA ALA A 151 -13.05 7.56 -6.44
C ALA A 151 -14.13 6.82 -7.23
N ILE A 152 -15.27 6.49 -6.61
CA ILE A 152 -16.44 5.93 -7.33
C ILE A 152 -16.96 6.94 -8.37
N GLN A 153 -17.23 8.18 -7.95
CA GLN A 153 -17.81 9.21 -8.82
C GLN A 153 -16.93 9.53 -10.03
N ARG A 154 -15.61 9.42 -9.88
CA ARG A 154 -14.64 9.75 -10.93
C ARG A 154 -14.03 8.51 -11.60
N SER A 155 -14.56 7.32 -11.32
CA SER A 155 -14.05 6.03 -11.82
C SER A 155 -12.52 5.90 -11.64
N ARG A 156 -12.06 6.14 -10.41
CA ARG A 156 -10.67 6.05 -9.99
C ARG A 156 -10.47 4.80 -9.14
N ARG A 157 -9.34 4.14 -9.36
CA ARG A 157 -8.84 3.11 -8.46
C ARG A 157 -8.32 3.75 -7.18
N ALA A 158 -8.60 3.09 -6.06
CA ALA A 158 -8.08 3.49 -4.76
C ALA A 158 -6.77 2.76 -4.41
N MET A 159 -6.03 3.31 -3.47
CA MET A 159 -4.82 2.74 -2.89
C MET A 159 -5.02 2.64 -1.38
N ALA A 160 -5.08 1.44 -0.81
CA ALA A 160 -5.12 1.28 0.64
C ALA A 160 -3.72 0.98 1.19
N VAL A 161 -3.32 1.69 2.25
CA VAL A 161 -2.10 1.40 3.01
C VAL A 161 -2.45 1.25 4.48
N SER A 162 -2.25 0.05 5.03
CA SER A 162 -2.57 -0.25 6.42
C SER A 162 -1.75 -1.44 6.93
N PRO A 163 -1.45 -1.52 8.23
CA PRO A 163 -0.98 -2.76 8.83
C PRO A 163 -1.96 -3.92 8.57
N LEU A 164 -1.42 -5.13 8.41
CA LEU A 164 -2.24 -6.32 8.53
C LEU A 164 -2.82 -6.40 9.96
N ALA A 165 -4.07 -6.85 10.07
CA ALA A 165 -4.69 -7.21 11.33
C ALA A 165 -3.88 -8.32 12.00
N ARG A 166 -3.97 -8.47 13.33
CA ARG A 166 -3.24 -9.54 14.04
C ARG A 166 -3.55 -10.90 13.41
N PHE A 167 -2.51 -11.72 13.21
CA PHE A 167 -2.68 -13.06 12.69
C PHE A 167 -3.56 -13.90 13.63
N ASP A 168 -4.47 -14.66 13.04
CA ASP A 168 -5.46 -15.52 13.69
C ASP A 168 -5.54 -16.79 12.84
N ALA A 169 -5.08 -17.91 13.40
CA ALA A 169 -4.98 -19.17 12.67
C ALA A 169 -6.34 -19.62 12.11
N GLY A 170 -7.41 -19.49 12.89
CA GLY A 170 -8.76 -19.89 12.49
C GLY A 170 -9.34 -19.07 11.35
N LYS A 171 -8.82 -17.85 11.12
CA LYS A 171 -9.25 -16.98 10.02
C LYS A 171 -8.28 -16.94 8.84
N HIS A 172 -7.01 -17.25 9.05
CA HIS A 172 -5.93 -16.93 8.10
C HIS A 172 -5.04 -18.12 7.68
N GLU A 173 -5.22 -19.34 8.23
CA GLU A 173 -4.49 -20.53 7.73
C GLU A 173 -5.06 -21.13 6.44
N GLY A 174 -6.30 -20.76 6.08
CA GLY A 174 -6.96 -21.17 4.84
C GLY A 174 -7.02 -20.09 3.77
N ALA A 175 -7.90 -20.28 2.78
CA ALA A 175 -8.12 -19.30 1.72
C ALA A 175 -8.61 -17.96 2.29
N ILE A 176 -7.89 -16.88 1.96
CA ILE A 176 -8.26 -15.53 2.36
C ILE A 176 -9.12 -14.89 1.27
N PHE A 177 -10.41 -14.67 1.58
CA PHE A 177 -11.36 -14.00 0.68
C PHE A 177 -11.54 -12.52 1.00
N LYS A 178 -11.05 -12.09 2.17
CA LYS A 178 -11.14 -10.72 2.67
C LYS A 178 -9.77 -10.25 3.12
N LEU A 179 -9.32 -9.09 2.65
CA LEU A 179 -7.99 -8.60 3.01
C LEU A 179 -7.93 -8.26 4.52
N PRO A 180 -7.05 -8.89 5.31
CA PRO A 180 -7.03 -8.70 6.75
C PRO A 180 -6.24 -7.45 7.10
N LEU A 181 -6.79 -6.26 6.84
CA LEU A 181 -6.21 -4.99 7.28
C LEU A 181 -6.74 -4.57 8.65
N ALA A 182 -5.90 -3.88 9.42
CA ALA A 182 -6.32 -3.19 10.64
C ALA A 182 -6.95 -1.82 10.30
N GLY A 183 -7.84 -1.32 11.19
CA GLY A 183 -8.33 0.06 11.13
C GLY A 183 -9.11 0.42 9.85
N LEU A 184 -9.97 -0.48 9.37
CA LEU A 184 -10.77 -0.32 8.14
C LEU A 184 -11.91 0.73 8.22
N PHE A 185 -11.88 1.66 9.17
CA PHE A 185 -12.94 2.67 9.32
C PHE A 185 -12.95 3.62 8.12
N GLY A 186 -14.14 3.80 7.52
CA GLY A 186 -14.33 4.53 6.27
C GLY A 186 -13.81 3.82 5.00
N MET A 187 -13.28 2.60 5.12
CA MET A 187 -12.85 1.79 3.97
C MET A 187 -13.95 0.83 3.51
N PRO A 188 -13.99 0.46 2.22
CA PRO A 188 -14.95 -0.51 1.71
C PRO A 188 -14.60 -1.93 2.15
N TYR A 189 -15.53 -2.87 1.94
CA TYR A 189 -15.23 -4.29 2.11
C TYR A 189 -14.24 -4.77 1.04
N LEU A 190 -13.03 -5.18 1.45
CA LEU A 190 -11.94 -5.56 0.56
C LEU A 190 -11.97 -7.05 0.22
N LYS A 191 -12.54 -7.39 -0.94
CA LYS A 191 -12.56 -8.76 -1.48
C LYS A 191 -11.23 -9.07 -2.17
N VAL A 192 -10.62 -10.20 -1.81
CA VAL A 192 -9.36 -10.66 -2.41
C VAL A 192 -9.65 -11.83 -3.34
N PRO A 193 -9.37 -11.72 -4.65
CA PRO A 193 -9.40 -12.86 -5.56
C PRO A 193 -8.33 -13.90 -5.17
N ALA A 194 -8.64 -15.19 -5.34
CA ALA A 194 -7.75 -16.27 -4.92
C ALA A 194 -6.39 -16.19 -5.63
N GLU A 195 -6.39 -15.82 -6.91
CA GLU A 195 -5.20 -15.64 -7.73
C GLU A 195 -4.28 -14.51 -7.20
N VAL A 196 -4.87 -13.42 -6.70
CA VAL A 196 -4.12 -12.30 -6.11
C VAL A 196 -3.50 -12.74 -4.78
N TRP A 197 -4.24 -13.47 -3.95
CA TRP A 197 -3.72 -13.98 -2.69
C TRP A 197 -2.60 -15.01 -2.90
N GLN A 198 -2.79 -15.99 -3.80
CA GLN A 198 -1.78 -17.01 -4.11
C GLN A 198 -0.50 -16.40 -4.69
N ASP A 199 -0.61 -15.38 -5.53
CA ASP A 199 0.55 -14.64 -6.03
C ASP A 199 1.27 -13.87 -4.90
N THR A 200 0.50 -13.25 -3.99
CA THR A 200 1.04 -12.61 -2.79
C THR A 200 1.81 -13.60 -1.92
N GLU A 201 1.25 -14.80 -1.68
CA GLU A 201 1.90 -15.86 -0.91
C GLU A 201 3.22 -16.31 -1.52
N LYS A 202 3.30 -16.33 -2.86
CA LYS A 202 4.53 -16.67 -3.57
C LYS A 202 5.59 -15.55 -3.45
N ARG A 203 5.18 -14.28 -3.58
CA ARG A 203 6.07 -13.12 -3.58
C ARG A 203 6.56 -12.70 -2.20
N PHE A 204 5.71 -12.79 -1.17
CA PHE A 204 5.94 -12.20 0.15
C PHE A 204 5.98 -13.24 1.28
N LYS A 205 6.71 -14.35 1.03
CA LYS A 205 6.82 -15.46 1.99
C LYS A 205 7.39 -15.02 3.33
N GLN A 206 8.37 -14.12 3.32
CA GLN A 206 9.05 -13.66 4.52
C GLN A 206 8.16 -12.76 5.36
N GLU A 207 7.43 -11.84 4.72
CA GLU A 207 6.48 -10.95 5.37
C GLU A 207 5.33 -11.76 5.98
N LEU A 208 4.77 -12.72 5.25
CA LEU A 208 3.71 -13.57 5.78
C LEU A 208 4.20 -14.44 6.94
N ALA A 209 5.44 -14.93 6.90
CA ALA A 209 6.04 -15.63 8.03
C ALA A 209 6.22 -14.71 9.25
N ALA A 210 6.66 -13.47 9.04
CA ALA A 210 6.76 -12.46 10.09
C ALA A 210 5.37 -12.15 10.70
N TRP A 211 4.36 -11.98 9.84
CA TRP A 211 2.98 -11.77 10.27
C TRP A 211 2.45 -12.91 11.15
N LYS A 212 2.73 -14.17 10.77
CA LYS A 212 2.39 -15.37 11.57
C LYS A 212 3.08 -15.40 12.93
N ARG A 213 4.28 -14.83 13.05
CA ARG A 213 4.98 -14.65 14.33
C ARG A 213 4.46 -13.47 15.17
N GLY A 214 3.47 -12.73 14.65
CA GLY A 214 2.91 -11.55 15.31
C GLY A 214 3.71 -10.26 15.05
N GLU A 215 4.71 -10.31 14.17
CA GLU A 215 5.45 -9.13 13.74
C GLU A 215 4.60 -8.26 12.81
N ARG A 216 5.02 -7.00 12.64
CA ARG A 216 4.20 -6.00 11.98
C ARG A 216 4.46 -5.94 10.49
N VAL A 217 3.44 -6.26 9.72
CA VAL A 217 3.47 -6.15 8.26
C VAL A 217 2.52 -5.07 7.81
N VAL A 218 3.00 -4.18 6.94
CA VAL A 218 2.19 -3.17 6.27
C VAL A 218 1.87 -3.65 4.87
N ALA A 219 0.60 -3.56 4.51
CA ALA A 219 0.12 -3.87 3.18
C ALA A 219 -0.17 -2.58 2.41
N MET A 220 0.17 -2.57 1.13
CA MET A 220 -0.35 -1.65 0.14
C MET A 220 -1.19 -2.44 -0.85
N ALA A 221 -2.46 -2.08 -1.02
CA ALA A 221 -3.39 -2.74 -1.93
C ALA A 221 -3.93 -1.74 -2.96
N GLN A 222 -3.88 -2.13 -4.24
CA GLN A 222 -4.56 -1.39 -5.29
C GLN A 222 -5.98 -1.94 -5.46
N LEU A 223 -6.97 -1.05 -5.50
CA LEU A 223 -8.37 -1.40 -5.40
C LEU A 223 -9.17 -0.92 -6.60
N ASN A 224 -10.07 -1.76 -7.10
CA ASN A 224 -11.20 -1.32 -7.92
C ASN A 224 -12.40 -1.10 -6.99
N LEU A 225 -12.99 0.09 -7.00
CA LEU A 225 -14.13 0.38 -6.14
C LEU A 225 -15.44 0.10 -6.87
N GLU A 226 -16.35 -0.57 -6.19
CA GLU A 226 -17.67 -0.89 -6.71
C GLU A 226 -18.72 -0.35 -5.75
N ALA A 227 -19.59 0.52 -6.27
CA ALA A 227 -20.80 0.88 -5.56
C ALA A 227 -21.65 -0.39 -5.37
N GLY A 228 -21.85 -0.78 -4.12
CA GLY A 228 -22.57 -1.99 -3.75
C GLY A 228 -23.78 -1.68 -2.88
N ASN A 229 -24.75 -2.59 -2.92
CA ASN A 229 -25.82 -2.66 -1.92
C ASN A 229 -25.73 -4.04 -1.23
N PRO A 230 -25.58 -4.13 0.10
CA PRO A 230 -25.39 -3.05 1.07
C PRO A 230 -23.90 -2.67 1.21
N GLY A 231 -23.61 -1.39 0.98
CA GLY A 231 -22.29 -0.79 1.20
C GLY A 231 -21.29 -0.95 0.06
N THR A 232 -20.30 -0.06 0.03
CA THR A 232 -19.22 -0.08 -0.97
C THR A 232 -18.33 -1.30 -0.80
N ARG A 233 -18.07 -1.97 -1.92
CA ARG A 233 -17.13 -3.10 -1.99
C ARG A 233 -15.92 -2.69 -2.83
N ALA A 234 -14.80 -3.37 -2.62
CA ALA A 234 -13.65 -3.19 -3.46
C ALA A 234 -13.01 -4.53 -3.78
N GLN A 235 -12.62 -4.70 -5.05
CA GLN A 235 -11.82 -5.83 -5.47
C GLN A 235 -10.34 -5.46 -5.38
N VAL A 236 -9.55 -6.26 -4.68
CA VAL A 236 -8.09 -6.11 -4.64
C VAL A 236 -7.51 -6.57 -5.97
N LEU A 237 -6.80 -5.68 -6.66
CA LEU A 237 -6.21 -5.91 -7.98
C LEU A 237 -4.75 -6.37 -7.90
N ASP A 238 -4.02 -5.86 -6.91
CA ASP A 238 -2.63 -6.19 -6.60
C ASP A 238 -2.35 -5.85 -5.13
N LEU A 239 -1.37 -6.51 -4.55
CA LEU A 239 -0.98 -6.42 -3.16
C LEU A 239 0.54 -6.41 -3.03
N ALA A 240 1.05 -5.57 -2.13
CA ALA A 240 2.43 -5.58 -1.71
C ALA A 240 2.50 -5.58 -0.18
N LEU A 241 3.42 -6.37 0.35
CA LEU A 241 3.67 -6.46 1.79
C LEU A 241 5.07 -5.96 2.10
N MET A 242 5.22 -5.26 3.21
CA MET A 242 6.49 -4.80 3.74
C MET A 242 6.53 -5.09 5.23
N HIS A 243 7.53 -5.84 5.67
CA HIS A 243 7.80 -6.02 7.09
C HIS A 243 8.37 -4.72 7.68
N VAL A 244 7.82 -4.26 8.80
CA VAL A 244 8.27 -3.07 9.51
C VAL A 244 8.69 -3.47 10.91
N SER A 245 9.96 -3.23 11.27
CA SER A 245 10.49 -3.57 12.59
C SER A 245 9.70 -2.89 13.71
N GLU A 246 9.66 -3.48 14.92
CA GLU A 246 8.90 -2.92 16.04
C GLU A 246 9.35 -1.52 16.45
N GLN A 247 10.63 -1.19 16.25
CA GLN A 247 11.17 0.14 16.49
C GLN A 247 10.72 1.14 15.42
N LEU A 248 10.51 0.69 14.19
CA LEU A 248 10.02 1.53 13.08
C LEU A 248 8.49 1.52 12.94
N GLY A 249 7.81 0.60 13.61
CA GLY A 249 6.36 0.40 13.58
C GLY A 249 5.60 1.28 14.57
N PHE A 250 4.27 1.23 14.48
CA PHE A 250 3.39 1.97 15.38
C PHE A 250 3.49 1.43 16.81
N GLN A 251 3.90 2.26 17.75
CA GLN A 251 3.92 1.89 19.17
C GLN A 251 2.53 2.23 19.74
N GLY A 252 1.60 1.28 19.57
CA GLY A 252 0.22 1.36 20.02
C GLY A 252 -0.46 0.01 19.82
N GLY A 253 -0.66 -0.73 20.91
CA GLY A 253 -1.37 -1.99 20.90
C GLY A 253 -2.82 -1.78 20.46
N PHE A 254 -3.14 -2.18 19.23
CA PHE A 254 -4.52 -2.31 18.81
C PHE A 254 -5.13 -3.52 19.52
N VAL A 255 -5.61 -3.31 20.75
CA VAL A 255 -6.58 -4.20 21.38
C VAL A 255 -7.91 -3.94 20.67
N ILE A 256 -8.13 -4.62 19.54
CA ILE A 256 -9.45 -4.63 18.90
C ILE A 256 -10.31 -5.59 19.71
N GLY A 257 -11.21 -5.01 20.52
CA GLY A 257 -12.42 -5.70 20.94
C GLY A 257 -13.11 -6.25 19.70
N VAL A 258 -13.36 -7.55 19.71
CA VAL A 258 -13.89 -8.37 18.62
C VAL A 258 -14.97 -7.62 17.83
N GLN A 259 -14.59 -7.07 16.68
CA GLN A 259 -15.55 -6.52 15.73
C GLN A 259 -16.20 -7.71 15.02
N ARG A 260 -17.39 -8.10 15.50
CA ARG A 260 -18.26 -9.01 14.74
C ARG A 260 -18.65 -8.28 13.45
N TYR A 261 -18.23 -8.83 12.32
CA TYR A 261 -18.81 -8.45 11.04
C TYR A 261 -20.20 -9.11 10.96
N PRO A 262 -21.23 -8.41 10.44
CA PRO A 262 -22.50 -9.04 10.18
C PRO A 262 -22.28 -10.19 9.20
N THR A 263 -22.77 -11.36 9.58
CA THR A 263 -22.75 -12.53 8.72
C THR A 263 -23.90 -12.44 7.72
N LEU A 264 -23.84 -13.18 6.61
CA LEU A 264 -24.93 -13.28 5.64
C LEU A 264 -26.26 -13.77 6.25
N ALA A 265 -26.26 -14.25 7.50
CA ALA A 265 -27.45 -14.60 8.25
C ALA A 265 -28.16 -13.39 8.90
N ASP A 266 -27.51 -12.23 9.00
CA ASP A 266 -28.04 -11.03 9.65
C ASP A 266 -28.77 -10.08 8.67
N MET A 267 -29.00 -10.53 7.42
CA MET A 267 -29.61 -9.73 6.34
C MET A 267 -30.93 -10.30 5.81
N ASN A 268 -31.64 -11.11 6.62
CA ASN A 268 -33.02 -11.53 6.36
C ASN A 268 -33.98 -10.89 7.36
#